data_AF-A0A5N8UPJ5-F1
#
_entry.id   AF-A0A5N8UPJ5-F1
#
_cell.length_a   1.000
_cell.length_b   1.000
_cell.length_c   1.000
_cell.angle_alpha   90.00
_cell.angle_beta   90.00
_cell.angle_gamma   90.00
#
_symmetry.space_group_name_H-M   'P 1'
#
loop_
_entity.id
_entity.type
_entity.pdbx_description
1 polymer ?
#
loop_
_entity_poly.entity_id
_entity_poly.type
_entity_poly.pdbx_seq_one_letter_code
_entity_poly.pdbx_strand_id
1 'polypeptide(L)'
;MQADLLSTAKLKIIKQLQQPDKPKSLRYGTGLSPWVFLVASESLWRHGELCGVVDDGCCQNACGQACVSYMDQDRKWSKVKHRR
;
A
#
# COMPACT_ATOMS: atom_id res chain seq x y z
N MET A 1 -20.98 1.78 -9.23
CA MET A 1 -20.03 1.11 -10.16
C MET A 1 -18.56 1.45 -9.89
N GLN A 2 -18.11 2.73 -9.86
CA GLN A 2 -16.68 3.02 -9.59
C GLN A 2 -16.20 2.67 -8.17
N ALA A 3 -17.07 2.80 -7.15
CA ALA A 3 -16.72 2.49 -5.76
C ALA A 3 -16.38 1.01 -5.53
N ASP A 4 -17.03 0.10 -6.26
CA ASP A 4 -16.84 -1.35 -6.11
C ASP A 4 -15.49 -1.82 -6.67
N LEU A 5 -15.07 -1.22 -7.79
CA LEU A 5 -13.77 -1.53 -8.41
C LEU A 5 -12.62 -1.10 -7.51
N LEU A 6 -12.69 0.13 -6.97
CA LEU A 6 -11.66 0.66 -6.08
C LEU A 6 -11.59 -0.15 -4.78
N SER A 7 -12.73 -0.48 -4.19
CA SER A 7 -12.79 -1.29 -2.96
C SER A 7 -12.20 -2.69 -3.19
N THR A 8 -12.53 -3.33 -4.31
CA THR A 8 -11.96 -4.62 -4.71
C THR A 8 -10.45 -4.54 -4.92
N ALA A 9 -9.97 -3.49 -5.58
CA ALA A 9 -8.54 -3.29 -5.81
C ALA A 9 -7.76 -3.10 -4.50
N LYS A 10 -8.27 -2.28 -3.58
CA LYS A 10 -7.69 -2.09 -2.24
C LYS A 10 -7.58 -3.41 -1.49
N LEU A 11 -8.65 -4.21 -1.48
CA LEU A 11 -8.64 -5.53 -0.83
C LEU A 11 -7.62 -6.49 -1.45
N LYS A 12 -7.46 -6.49 -2.78
CA LYS A 12 -6.43 -7.29 -3.44
C LYS A 12 -5.03 -6.89 -2.99
N ILE A 13 -4.73 -5.60 -2.90
CA ILE A 13 -3.42 -5.10 -2.43
C ILE A 13 -3.15 -5.56 -1.00
N ILE A 14 -4.09 -5.34 -0.08
CA ILE A 14 -3.94 -5.74 1.34
C ILE A 14 -3.80 -7.25 1.51
N LYS A 15 -4.55 -8.04 0.72
CA LYS A 15 -4.45 -9.51 0.73
C LYS A 15 -3.13 -10.01 0.14
N GLN A 16 -2.59 -9.34 -0.88
CA GLN A 16 -1.30 -9.72 -1.46
C GLN A 16 -0.14 -9.32 -0.54
N LEU A 17 -0.26 -8.19 0.16
CA LEU A 17 0.77 -7.65 1.05
C LEU A 17 0.78 -8.37 2.42
N GLN A 18 1.23 -9.63 2.43
CA GLN A 18 1.38 -10.42 3.66
C GLN A 18 2.70 -10.12 4.40
N GLN A 19 3.73 -9.81 3.65
CA GLN A 19 5.04 -9.37 4.14
C GLN A 19 5.44 -8.09 3.40
N PRO A 20 6.39 -7.30 3.93
CA PRO A 20 6.82 -6.10 3.24
C PRO A 20 7.36 -6.40 1.84
N ASP A 21 6.88 -5.67 0.84
CA ASP A 21 7.22 -5.91 -0.57
C ASP A 21 7.37 -4.60 -1.35
N LYS A 22 8.07 -4.67 -2.48
CA LYS A 22 8.19 -3.55 -3.41
C LYS A 22 6.92 -3.38 -4.24
N PRO A 23 6.52 -2.15 -4.58
CA PRO A 23 5.29 -1.86 -5.34
C PRO A 23 5.20 -2.59 -6.68
N LYS A 24 6.32 -2.73 -7.37
CA LYS A 24 6.39 -3.46 -8.65
C LYS A 24 5.98 -4.93 -8.48
N SER A 25 6.57 -5.63 -7.52
CA SER A 25 6.26 -7.03 -7.20
C SER A 25 4.81 -7.18 -6.73
N LEU A 26 4.40 -6.31 -5.80
CA LEU A 26 3.04 -6.26 -5.27
C LEU A 26 2.00 -6.11 -6.38
N ARG A 27 2.22 -5.17 -7.31
CA ARG A 27 1.33 -4.96 -8.46
C ARG A 27 1.21 -6.21 -9.32
N TYR A 28 2.33 -6.84 -9.68
CA TYR A 28 2.31 -8.09 -10.45
C TYR A 28 1.52 -9.18 -9.72
N GLY A 29 1.73 -9.35 -8.40
CA GLY A 29 0.99 -10.31 -7.60
C GLY A 29 -0.52 -10.06 -7.54
N THR A 30 -0.96 -8.79 -7.53
CA THR A 30 -2.39 -8.46 -7.54
C THR A 30 -3.10 -8.65 -8.88
N GLY A 31 -2.35 -8.69 -9.99
CA GLY A 31 -2.90 -8.69 -11.35
C GLY A 31 -3.65 -7.41 -11.74
N LEU A 32 -3.48 -6.32 -10.99
CA LEU A 32 -4.13 -5.04 -11.28
C LEU A 32 -3.41 -4.30 -12.42
N SER A 33 -4.18 -3.54 -13.21
CA SER A 33 -3.59 -2.61 -14.17
C SER A 33 -2.77 -1.53 -13.44
N PRO A 34 -1.74 -0.93 -14.08
CA PRO A 34 -0.92 0.11 -13.45
C PRO A 34 -1.73 1.25 -12.85
N TRP A 35 -2.73 1.74 -13.59
CA TRP A 35 -3.59 2.84 -13.14
C TRP A 35 -4.43 2.48 -11.91
N VAL A 36 -5.10 1.32 -11.95
CA VAL A 36 -5.94 0.87 -10.83
C VAL A 36 -5.11 0.61 -9.58
N PHE A 37 -3.93 0.01 -9.74
CA PHE A 37 -3.00 -0.20 -8.64
C PHE A 37 -2.54 1.11 -8.01
N LEU A 38 -2.18 2.11 -8.82
CA LEU A 38 -1.73 3.41 -8.35
C LEU A 38 -2.82 4.14 -7.55
N VAL A 39 -4.03 4.24 -8.10
CA VAL A 39 -5.18 4.90 -7.43
C VAL A 39 -5.57 4.17 -6.14
N ALA A 40 -5.60 2.83 -6.15
CA ALA A 40 -5.92 2.05 -4.97
C ALA A 40 -4.85 2.16 -3.88
N SER A 41 -3.56 2.14 -4.26
CA SER A 41 -2.45 2.32 -3.32
C SER A 41 -2.44 3.70 -2.70
N GLU A 42 -2.63 4.76 -3.51
CA GLU A 42 -2.73 6.12 -3.01
C GLU A 42 -3.89 6.26 -2.01
N SER A 43 -5.04 5.66 -2.34
CA SER A 43 -6.19 5.62 -1.43
C SER A 43 -5.82 4.94 -0.10
N LEU A 44 -5.16 3.78 -0.13
CA LEU A 44 -4.73 3.08 1.10
C LEU A 44 -3.72 3.90 1.92
N TRP A 45 -2.76 4.56 1.28
CA TRP A 45 -1.85 5.49 1.94
C TRP A 45 -2.61 6.63 2.64
N ARG A 46 -3.53 7.29 1.95
CA ARG A 46 -4.32 8.39 2.52
C ARG A 46 -5.17 7.96 3.72
N HIS A 47 -5.58 6.70 3.79
CA HIS A 47 -6.34 6.14 4.91
C HIS A 47 -5.45 5.55 6.00
N GLY A 48 -4.12 5.60 5.87
CA GLY A 48 -3.20 5.07 6.87
C GLY A 48 -3.19 3.54 6.96
N GLU A 49 -3.56 2.85 5.89
CA GLU A 49 -3.55 1.38 5.80
C GLU A 49 -2.17 0.85 5.36
N LEU A 50 -1.42 1.67 4.61
CA LEU A 50 -0.05 1.38 4.19
C LEU A 50 0.96 2.25 4.94
N CYS A 51 2.14 1.69 5.16
CA CYS A 51 3.32 2.37 5.67
C CYS A 51 4.59 1.82 5.03
N GLY A 52 5.73 2.46 5.27
CA GLY A 52 7.05 1.89 4.97
C GLY A 52 7.48 0.83 5.98
N VAL A 53 8.72 0.36 5.84
CA VAL A 53 9.39 -0.50 6.82
C VAL A 53 10.38 0.27 7.70
N VAL A 54 10.68 -0.25 8.88
CA VAL A 54 11.63 0.38 9.83
C VAL A 54 13.01 0.55 9.20
N ASP A 55 13.47 -0.45 8.44
CA ASP A 55 14.78 -0.43 7.77
C ASP A 55 14.92 0.74 6.78
N ASP A 56 13.81 1.25 6.23
CA ASP A 56 13.76 2.40 5.32
C ASP A 56 13.56 3.74 6.08
N GLY A 57 13.63 3.73 7.41
CA GLY A 57 13.41 4.89 8.29
C GLY A 57 11.94 5.20 8.59
N CYS A 58 11.02 4.27 8.33
CA CYS A 58 9.60 4.47 8.63
C CYS A 58 9.28 4.20 10.11
N CYS A 59 8.44 5.04 10.71
CA CYS A 59 7.92 4.84 12.07
C CYS A 59 6.83 3.75 12.20
N GLN A 60 6.40 3.15 11.08
CA GLN A 60 5.31 2.16 10.98
C GLN A 60 3.95 2.58 11.55
N ASN A 61 3.72 3.87 11.71
CA ASN A 61 2.42 4.44 12.06
C ASN A 61 1.60 4.81 10.82
N ALA A 62 0.31 5.07 11.01
CA ALA A 62 -0.63 5.59 10.01
C ALA A 62 -0.35 7.06 9.64
N CYS A 63 0.85 7.35 9.15
CA CYS A 63 1.31 8.68 8.74
C CYS A 63 0.83 9.09 7.34
N GLY A 64 0.31 8.14 6.56
CA GLY A 64 -0.21 8.35 5.22
C GLY A 64 0.77 9.09 4.29
N GLN A 65 0.38 10.25 3.77
CA GLN A 65 1.21 11.02 2.83
C GLN A 65 2.51 11.55 3.46
N ALA A 66 2.59 11.66 4.79
CA ALA A 66 3.80 12.09 5.49
C ALA A 66 4.83 10.95 5.65
N CYS A 67 4.53 9.75 5.16
CA CYS A 67 5.45 8.62 5.25
C CYS A 67 6.66 8.81 4.32
N VAL A 68 7.85 8.48 4.81
CA VAL A 68 9.09 8.45 4.00
C VAL A 68 9.03 7.50 2.80
N SER A 69 8.12 6.52 2.83
CA SER A 69 7.90 5.57 1.73
C SER A 69 6.63 5.85 0.93
N TYR A 70 5.98 7.00 1.12
CA TYR A 70 4.74 7.35 0.43
C TYR A 70 4.91 7.26 -1.09
N MET A 71 4.22 6.29 -1.71
CA MET A 71 4.21 6.03 -3.16
C MET A 71 5.59 5.79 -3.82
N ASP A 72 6.67 5.71 -3.05
CA ASP A 72 8.04 5.43 -3.52
C ASP A 72 8.14 3.98 -4.03
N GLN A 73 8.52 3.82 -5.30
CA GLN A 73 8.58 2.53 -6.00
C GLN A 73 9.82 1.70 -5.62
N ASP A 74 10.85 2.32 -5.06
CA ASP A 74 12.11 1.67 -4.73
C ASP A 74 12.13 1.13 -3.30
N ARG A 75 11.28 1.69 -2.44
CA ARG A 75 11.11 1.31 -1.03
C ARG A 75 10.11 0.18 -0.84
N LYS A 76 10.24 -0.54 0.28
CA LYS A 76 9.28 -1.58 0.64
C LYS A 76 8.07 -0.97 1.33
N TRP A 77 6.89 -1.44 0.97
CA TRP A 77 5.63 -1.09 1.62
C TRP A 77 5.20 -2.21 2.54
N SER A 78 4.50 -1.87 3.62
CA SER A 78 3.92 -2.76 4.60
C SER A 78 2.51 -2.28 4.95
N LYS A 79 1.73 -3.15 5.59
CA LYS A 79 0.50 -2.74 6.27
C LYS A 79 0.86 -2.04 7.58
N VAL A 80 0.06 -1.05 7.96
CA VAL A 80 0.12 -0.50 9.32
C VAL A 80 -0.33 -1.60 10.30
N LYS A 81 0.45 -1.78 11.38
CA LYS A 81 0.04 -2.68 12.46
C LYS A 81 -0.92 -1.91 13.35
N HIS A 82 -2.22 -2.19 13.27
CA HIS A 82 -3.14 -1.74 14.30
C HIS A 82 -2.69 -2.35 15.63
N ARG A 83 -2.23 -1.53 16.57
CA ARG A 83 -2.13 -1.95 17.96
C ARG A 83 -3.56 -2.27 18.40
N ARG A 84 -3.80 -3.54 18.73
CA ARG A 84 -5.00 -3.93 19.49
C ARG A 84 -4.91 -3.34 20.89
#